data_AF-A0A7V9IY59-F1
#
_entry.id   AF-A0A7V9IY59-F1
#
_cell.length_a   1.000
_cell.length_b   1.000
_cell.length_c   1.000
_cell.angle_alpha   90.00
_cell.angle_beta   90.00
_cell.angle_gamma   90.00
#
_symmetry.space_group_name_H-M   'P 1'
#
loop_
_entity.id
_entity.type
_entity.pdbx_description
1 polymer ?
#
loop_
_entity_poly.entity_id
_entity_poly.type
_entity_poly.pdbx_seq_one_letter_code
_entity_poly.pdbx_strand_id
1 'polypeptide(L)'
;MRQRLGRPLRRAAVGLRTRSWAPHSRLFLAYDVEGWVLEYEARQLERTARALGVTPGPARWVKGVDRQSIFHLSQFTLLLHDFERRDNRLGLAYFHGRPGTPGMPEFDACFETLRRRHAEIDRVQVTSGAMEELILETG
;
A
#
# COMPACT_ATOMS: atom_id res chain seq x y z
N MET A 1 19.09 -16.27 -10.91
CA MET A 1 19.02 -16.55 -9.45
C MET A 1 20.01 -15.68 -8.66
N ARG A 2 19.84 -14.34 -8.64
CA ARG A 2 20.77 -13.38 -7.96
C ARG A 2 20.05 -12.23 -7.22
N GLN A 3 18.81 -12.41 -6.77
CA GLN A 3 17.99 -11.32 -6.18
C GLN A 3 17.66 -11.46 -4.68
N ARG A 4 18.11 -12.51 -3.98
CA ARG A 4 17.62 -12.79 -2.61
C ARG A 4 18.47 -12.19 -1.47
N LEU A 5 19.76 -11.89 -1.67
CA LEU A 5 20.66 -11.45 -0.59
C LEU A 5 20.63 -9.93 -0.30
N GLY A 6 20.26 -9.07 -1.26
CA GLY A 6 20.28 -7.60 -1.08
C GLY A 6 19.05 -7.01 -0.39
N ARG A 7 17.90 -7.69 -0.46
CA ARG A 7 16.63 -7.24 0.14
C ARG A 7 16.66 -7.14 1.68
N PRO A 8 17.13 -8.15 2.43
CA PRO A 8 17.15 -8.07 3.90
C PRO A 8 18.09 -6.97 4.41
N LEU A 9 19.24 -6.76 3.78
CA LEU A 9 20.19 -5.71 4.16
C LEU A 9 19.60 -4.30 3.94
N ARG A 10 18.95 -4.07 2.79
CA ARG A 10 18.27 -2.79 2.53
C ARG A 10 17.13 -2.53 3.51
N ARG A 11 16.35 -3.56 3.85
CA ARG A 11 15.26 -3.48 4.85
C ARG A 11 15.82 -3.10 6.22
N ALA A 12 16.87 -3.78 6.69
CA ALA A 12 17.52 -3.48 7.96
C ALA A 12 18.09 -2.05 8.00
N ALA A 13 18.74 -1.62 6.92
CA ALA A 13 19.29 -0.28 6.82
C ALA A 13 18.21 0.81 6.85
N VAL A 14 17.04 0.58 6.24
CA VAL A 14 15.89 1.50 6.33
C VAL A 14 15.36 1.53 7.76
N GLY A 15 15.10 0.37 8.37
CA GLY A 15 14.60 0.29 9.74
C GLY A 15 15.49 1.02 10.74
N LEU A 16 16.82 0.86 10.64
CA LEU A 16 17.78 1.60 11.46
C LEU A 16 17.71 3.11 11.24
N ARG A 17 17.54 3.57 10.00
CA ARG A 17 17.43 5.00 9.68
C ARG A 17 16.12 5.64 10.11
N THR A 18 15.06 4.84 10.26
CA THR A 18 13.72 5.34 10.63
C THR A 18 13.35 5.06 12.08
N ARG A 19 14.19 4.36 12.86
CA ARG A 19 13.89 3.95 14.24
C ARG A 19 13.55 5.09 15.20
N SER A 20 14.09 6.28 14.95
CA SER A 20 13.89 7.46 15.80
C SER A 20 12.67 8.30 15.39
N TRP A 21 11.99 7.94 14.30
CA TRP A 21 10.80 8.65 13.88
C TRP A 21 9.64 8.34 14.81
N ALA A 22 8.82 9.36 15.09
CA ALA A 22 7.58 9.15 15.83
C ALA A 22 6.66 8.19 15.04
N PRO A 23 5.88 7.33 15.73
CA PRO A 23 4.92 6.44 15.07
C PRO A 23 3.93 7.21 14.21
N HIS A 24 3.65 6.70 13.01
CA HIS A 24 2.71 7.23 12.03
C HIS A 24 2.94 8.71 11.66
N SER A 25 4.18 9.19 11.80
CA SER A 25 4.56 10.57 11.50
C SER A 25 4.96 10.82 10.05
N ARG A 26 5.10 9.75 9.26
CA ARG A 26 5.42 9.79 7.83
C ARG A 26 4.39 9.01 7.03
N LEU A 27 4.00 9.59 5.90
CA LEU A 27 3.18 8.93 4.87
C LEU A 27 4.07 8.40 3.75
N PHE A 28 3.95 7.12 3.42
CA PHE A 28 4.61 6.51 2.28
C PHE A 28 3.57 6.18 1.23
N LEU A 29 3.80 6.61 -0.01
CA LEU A 29 2.97 6.21 -1.14
C LEU A 29 3.64 5.04 -1.85
N ALA A 30 2.98 3.89 -1.83
CA ALA A 30 3.40 2.69 -2.54
C ALA A 30 2.72 2.66 -3.90
N TYR A 31 3.50 2.51 -4.95
CA TYR A 31 3.03 2.35 -6.32
C TYR A 31 3.97 1.40 -7.06
N ASP A 32 3.43 0.77 -8.09
CA ASP A 32 4.21 -0.12 -8.95
C ASP A 32 4.85 0.66 -10.11
N VAL A 33 5.98 0.11 -10.58
CA VAL A 33 6.81 0.51 -11.75
C VAL A 33 7.02 2.01 -11.99
N GLU A 34 8.28 2.44 -11.90
CA GLU A 34 8.72 3.80 -12.27
C GLU A 34 8.32 4.12 -13.74
N GLY A 35 7.73 5.29 -13.98
CA GLY A 35 7.38 5.80 -15.31
C GLY A 35 5.90 5.66 -15.74
N TRP A 36 5.01 5.12 -14.92
CA TRP A 36 3.57 4.95 -15.23
C TRP A 36 2.66 5.94 -14.49
N VAL A 37 1.36 5.94 -14.81
CA VAL A 37 0.35 6.87 -14.27
C VAL A 37 0.36 6.97 -12.74
N LEU A 38 0.58 5.85 -12.03
CA LEU A 38 0.60 5.81 -10.57
C LEU A 38 1.77 6.61 -9.98
N GLU A 39 2.89 6.76 -10.67
CA GLU A 39 3.99 7.61 -10.20
C GLU A 39 3.59 9.09 -10.28
N TYR A 40 2.89 9.49 -11.34
CA TYR A 40 2.35 10.85 -11.44
C TYR A 40 1.34 11.13 -10.32
N GLU A 41 0.41 10.20 -10.09
CA GLU A 41 -0.56 10.29 -8.99
C GLU A 41 0.13 10.34 -7.62
N ALA A 42 1.16 9.51 -7.39
CA ALA A 42 1.96 9.57 -6.18
C ALA A 42 2.55 10.96 -5.97
N ARG A 43 3.15 11.57 -7.00
CA ARG A 43 3.72 12.92 -6.89
C ARG A 43 2.65 13.97 -6.59
N GLN A 44 1.45 13.86 -7.15
CA GLN A 44 0.36 14.80 -6.81
C GLN A 44 -0.12 14.59 -5.37
N LEU A 45 -0.30 13.35 -4.94
CA LEU A 45 -0.68 13.03 -3.56
C LEU A 45 0.39 13.46 -2.56
N GLU A 46 1.68 13.34 -2.87
CA GLU A 46 2.76 13.85 -2.03
C GLU A 46 2.69 15.38 -1.89
N ARG A 47 2.38 16.10 -2.98
CA ARG A 47 2.21 17.56 -2.95
C ARG A 47 1.01 17.95 -2.09
N THR A 48 -0.13 17.27 -2.27
CA THR A 48 -1.34 17.50 -1.47
C THR A 48 -1.07 17.18 0.00
N ALA A 49 -0.41 16.07 0.31
CA ALA A 49 -0.04 15.70 1.67
C ALA A 49 0.81 16.80 2.32
N ARG A 50 1.83 17.30 1.62
CA ARG A 50 2.67 18.41 2.11
C ARG A 50 1.86 19.69 2.34
N ALA A 51 0.96 20.03 1.43
CA ALA A 51 0.08 21.19 1.58
C ALA A 51 -0.82 21.09 2.81
N LEU A 52 -1.21 19.87 3.20
CA LEU A 52 -1.98 19.57 4.41
C LEU A 52 -1.11 19.39 5.67
N GLY A 53 0.19 19.66 5.60
CA GLY A 53 1.13 19.50 6.73
C GLY A 53 1.52 18.04 7.04
N VAL A 54 1.10 17.07 6.22
CA VAL A 54 1.55 15.68 6.32
C VAL A 54 2.93 15.55 5.68
N THR A 55 3.86 14.89 6.37
CA THR A 55 5.23 14.72 5.87
C THR A 55 5.37 13.40 5.11
N PRO A 56 5.63 13.40 3.78
CA PRO A 56 5.90 12.17 3.05
C PRO A 56 7.29 11.62 3.35
N GLY A 57 7.41 10.30 3.40
CA GLY A 57 8.68 9.59 3.41
C GLY A 57 9.14 9.22 1.99
N PRO A 58 10.42 8.82 1.80
CA PRO A 58 10.91 8.42 0.48
C PRO A 58 10.22 7.13 -0.01
N ALA A 59 9.50 7.17 -1.14
CA ALA A 59 8.77 6.01 -1.68
C ALA A 59 9.62 4.71 -1.74
N ARG A 60 10.89 4.83 -2.12
CA ARG A 60 11.86 3.72 -2.17
C ARG A 60 12.12 3.02 -0.83
N TRP A 61 11.67 3.56 0.30
CA TRP A 61 11.83 2.96 1.63
C TRP A 61 10.61 2.16 2.09
N VAL A 62 9.51 2.15 1.34
CA VAL A 62 8.23 1.57 1.76
C VAL A 62 8.32 0.11 2.23
N LYS A 63 9.14 -0.73 1.59
CA LYS A 63 9.34 -2.15 1.98
C LYS A 63 10.18 -2.32 3.27
N GLY A 64 10.77 -1.25 3.78
CA GLY A 64 11.72 -1.26 4.88
C GLY A 64 11.21 -0.65 6.18
N VAL A 65 10.18 0.19 6.12
CA VAL A 65 9.71 1.01 7.26
C VAL A 65 8.80 0.24 8.22
N ASP A 66 8.81 0.71 9.46
CA ASP A 66 8.05 0.19 10.60
C ASP A 66 7.25 1.32 11.25
N ARG A 67 6.06 0.99 11.78
CA ARG A 67 5.24 1.93 12.57
C ARG A 67 4.95 3.24 11.83
N GLN A 68 4.84 3.23 10.50
CA GLN A 68 4.50 4.40 9.69
C GLN A 68 3.16 4.20 8.97
N SER A 69 2.70 5.22 8.24
CA SER A 69 1.50 5.10 7.41
C SER A 69 1.90 4.83 5.97
N ILE A 70 1.35 3.78 5.37
CA ILE A 70 1.62 3.40 3.98
C ILE A 70 0.30 3.39 3.23
N PHE A 71 0.22 4.16 2.15
CA PHE A 71 -0.93 4.17 1.27
C PHE A 71 -0.54 3.58 -0.10
N HIS A 72 -1.19 2.50 -0.46
CA HIS A 72 -0.99 1.76 -1.70
C HIS A 72 -1.90 2.30 -2.78
N LEU A 73 -1.33 2.85 -3.86
CA LEU A 73 -2.11 3.47 -4.95
C LEU A 73 -2.86 2.48 -5.83
N SER A 74 -2.78 1.18 -5.55
CA SER A 74 -3.59 0.18 -6.21
C SER A 74 -3.69 -1.03 -5.32
N GLN A 75 -4.86 -1.69 -5.35
CA GLN A 75 -5.10 -2.92 -4.64
C GLN A 75 -4.09 -4.01 -4.98
N PHE A 76 -3.56 -3.99 -6.21
CA PHE A 76 -2.59 -4.98 -6.68
C PHE A 76 -1.24 -4.87 -5.97
N THR A 77 -0.82 -3.66 -5.61
CA THR A 77 0.50 -3.41 -5.01
C THR A 77 0.63 -4.02 -3.59
N LEU A 78 -0.51 -4.28 -2.93
CA LEU A 78 -0.58 -4.86 -1.60
C LEU A 78 -1.18 -6.27 -1.62
N LEU A 79 -2.33 -6.46 -2.25
CA LEU A 79 -3.17 -7.65 -2.06
C LEU A 79 -2.77 -8.84 -2.94
N LEU A 80 -1.92 -8.66 -3.96
CA LEU A 80 -1.36 -9.78 -4.74
C LEU A 80 -0.12 -10.42 -4.11
N HIS A 81 0.31 -9.93 -2.95
CA HIS A 81 1.53 -10.36 -2.30
C HIS A 81 1.32 -10.57 -0.80
N ASP A 82 2.09 -11.48 -0.21
CA ASP A 82 2.18 -11.53 1.25
C ASP A 82 2.87 -10.26 1.78
N PHE A 83 2.35 -9.74 2.89
CA PHE A 83 2.89 -8.56 3.54
C PHE A 83 2.91 -8.71 5.06
N GLU A 84 3.96 -8.22 5.70
CA GLU A 84 4.01 -8.07 7.15
C GLU A 84 3.54 -6.65 7.51
N ARG A 85 2.59 -6.52 8.44
CA ARG A 85 2.06 -5.21 8.84
C ARG A 85 3.13 -4.36 9.54
N ARG A 86 3.95 -4.96 10.41
CA ARG A 86 5.05 -4.31 11.15
C ARG A 86 4.62 -3.01 11.85
N ASP A 87 3.45 -3.07 12.49
CA ASP A 87 2.74 -1.94 13.11
C ASP A 87 2.48 -0.75 12.16
N ASN A 88 2.63 -0.91 10.85
CA ASN A 88 2.25 0.13 9.90
C ASN A 88 0.72 0.25 9.84
N ARG A 89 0.25 1.47 9.58
CA ARG A 89 -1.13 1.72 9.16
C ARG A 89 -1.21 1.57 7.66
N LEU A 90 -2.04 0.65 7.19
CA LEU A 90 -2.11 0.29 5.79
C LEU A 90 -3.38 0.86 5.16
N GLY A 91 -3.20 1.71 4.17
CA GLY A 91 -4.27 2.17 3.30
C GLY A 91 -4.06 1.67 1.88
N LEU A 92 -5.14 1.49 1.12
CA LEU A 92 -5.05 1.22 -0.32
C LEU A 92 -6.18 1.88 -1.11
N ALA A 93 -5.94 2.12 -2.39
CA ALA A 93 -6.97 2.45 -3.35
C ALA A 93 -7.47 1.19 -4.06
N TYR A 94 -8.78 0.95 -4.00
CA TYR A 94 -9.48 -0.15 -4.66
C TYR A 94 -10.32 0.42 -5.80
N PHE A 95 -9.73 0.49 -6.99
CA PHE A 95 -10.24 1.33 -8.07
C PHE A 95 -11.18 0.62 -9.04
N HIS A 96 -10.90 -0.64 -9.35
CA HIS A 96 -11.59 -1.38 -10.41
C HIS A 96 -11.45 -2.89 -10.21
N GLY A 97 -12.34 -3.64 -10.84
CA GLY A 97 -12.35 -5.09 -10.80
C GLY A 97 -13.29 -5.66 -9.75
N ARG A 98 -14.13 -6.58 -10.20
CA ARG A 98 -15.06 -7.31 -9.35
C ARG A 98 -14.58 -8.77 -9.25
N PRO A 99 -14.62 -9.40 -8.06
CA PRO A 99 -14.46 -10.84 -7.98
C PRO A 99 -15.47 -11.54 -8.92
N GLY A 100 -15.03 -12.59 -9.60
CA GLY A 100 -15.79 -13.34 -10.59
C GLY A 100 -15.74 -12.78 -12.01
N THR A 101 -14.91 -11.76 -12.29
CA THR A 101 -14.76 -11.23 -13.66
C THR A 101 -14.07 -12.26 -14.57
N PRO A 102 -14.69 -12.73 -15.66
CA PRO A 102 -14.09 -13.73 -16.53
C PRO A 102 -12.74 -13.29 -17.12
N GLY A 103 -11.74 -14.15 -17.00
CA GLY A 103 -10.39 -13.91 -17.53
C GLY A 103 -9.52 -12.97 -16.68
N MET A 104 -9.97 -12.54 -15.50
CA MET A 104 -9.25 -11.61 -14.62
C MET A 104 -9.14 -12.16 -13.17
N PRO A 105 -8.45 -13.30 -12.97
CA PRO A 105 -8.33 -13.96 -11.67
C PRO A 105 -7.62 -13.12 -10.60
N GLU A 106 -6.87 -12.09 -10.99
CA GLU A 106 -6.22 -11.15 -10.08
C GLU A 106 -7.21 -10.40 -9.19
N PHE A 107 -8.44 -10.19 -9.65
CA PHE A 107 -9.49 -9.56 -8.84
C PHE A 107 -10.00 -10.49 -7.76
N ASP A 108 -10.17 -11.77 -8.06
CA ASP A 108 -10.49 -12.79 -7.05
C ASP A 108 -9.38 -12.89 -6.01
N ALA A 109 -8.11 -12.91 -6.46
CA ALA A 109 -6.96 -12.97 -5.56
C ALA A 109 -6.87 -11.75 -4.62
N CYS A 110 -7.14 -10.55 -5.13
CA CYS A 110 -7.19 -9.33 -4.32
C CYS A 110 -8.34 -9.40 -3.31
N PHE A 111 -9.54 -9.74 -3.76
CA PHE A 111 -10.73 -9.82 -2.91
C PHE A 111 -10.54 -10.84 -1.78
N GLU A 112 -10.08 -12.05 -2.08
CA GLU A 112 -9.85 -13.09 -1.07
C GLU A 112 -8.72 -12.72 -0.09
N THR A 113 -7.69 -11.99 -0.56
CA THR A 113 -6.65 -11.48 0.34
C THR A 113 -7.17 -10.39 1.24
N LEU A 114 -7.97 -9.46 0.72
CA LEU A 114 -8.61 -8.43 1.53
C LEU A 114 -9.53 -9.06 2.58
N ARG A 115 -10.40 -9.98 2.17
CA ARG A 115 -11.31 -10.70 3.07
C ARG A 115 -10.57 -11.47 4.17
N ARG A 116 -9.50 -12.18 3.83
CA ARG A 116 -8.68 -12.91 4.81
C ARG A 116 -7.99 -11.99 5.81
N ARG A 117 -7.65 -10.77 5.39
CA ARG A 117 -6.79 -9.85 6.14
C ARG A 117 -7.43 -8.48 6.40
N HIS A 118 -8.75 -8.43 6.43
CA HIS A 118 -9.50 -7.17 6.52
C HIS A 118 -9.06 -6.34 7.73
N ALA A 119 -8.96 -6.99 8.90
CA ALA A 119 -8.53 -6.36 10.16
C ALA A 119 -7.10 -5.77 10.15
N GLU A 120 -6.30 -6.08 9.12
CA GLU A 120 -4.95 -5.55 8.97
C GLU A 120 -4.86 -4.34 8.03
N ILE A 121 -5.96 -4.01 7.35
CA ILE A 121 -6.11 -2.83 6.51
C ILE A 121 -6.86 -1.76 7.29
N ASP A 122 -6.27 -0.57 7.41
CA ASP A 122 -6.83 0.53 8.19
C ASP A 122 -7.77 1.42 7.36
N ARG A 123 -7.52 1.55 6.05
CA ARG A 123 -8.32 2.39 5.14
C ARG A 123 -8.37 1.83 3.72
N VAL A 124 -9.53 1.92 3.09
CA VAL A 124 -9.69 1.67 1.66
C VAL A 124 -10.34 2.89 1.01
N GLN A 125 -9.74 3.40 -0.04
CA GLN A 125 -10.37 4.39 -0.92
C GLN A 125 -11.05 3.63 -2.07
N VAL A 126 -12.33 3.90 -2.29
CA VAL A 126 -13.12 3.32 -3.39
C VAL A 126 -13.60 4.42 -4.34
N THR A 127 -14.01 4.05 -5.54
CA THR A 127 -14.47 4.98 -6.60
C THR A 127 -15.98 5.02 -6.77
N SER A 128 -16.72 4.08 -6.15
CA SER A 128 -18.17 3.97 -6.26
C SER A 128 -18.78 3.31 -5.03
N GLY A 129 -20.07 3.58 -4.78
CA GLY A 129 -20.82 2.94 -3.70
C GLY A 129 -20.89 1.41 -3.85
N ALA A 130 -20.99 0.89 -5.08
CA ALA A 130 -20.96 -0.55 -5.33
C ALA A 130 -19.64 -1.21 -4.90
N MET A 131 -18.51 -0.49 -5.01
CA MET A 131 -17.23 -0.97 -4.47
C MET A 131 -17.18 -0.81 -2.95
N GLU A 132 -17.74 0.25 -2.40
CA GLU A 132 -17.84 0.40 -0.95
C GLU A 132 -18.59 -0.78 -0.33
N GLU A 133 -19.77 -1.12 -0.86
CA GLU A 133 -20.56 -2.28 -0.45
C GLU A 133 -19.75 -3.57 -0.54
N LEU A 134 -19.14 -3.83 -1.70
CA LEU A 134 -18.28 -5.01 -1.92
C LEU A 134 -17.16 -5.12 -0.89
N ILE A 135 -16.52 -4.00 -0.53
CA ILE A 135 -15.41 -3.99 0.43
C ILE A 135 -15.94 -4.18 1.85
N LEU A 136 -17.08 -3.58 2.22
CA LEU A 136 -17.71 -3.77 3.53
C LEU A 136 -18.21 -5.21 3.74
N GLU A 137 -18.55 -5.94 2.68
CA GLU A 137 -18.87 -7.38 2.76
C GLU A 137 -17.68 -8.25 3.17
N THR A 138 -16.45 -7.72 3.10
CA THR A 138 -15.24 -8.50 3.42
C THR A 138 -14.91 -8.58 4.92
N GLY A 139 -15.63 -7.86 5.79
CA GLY A 139 -15.44 -7.87 7.26
C GLY A 139 -15.16 -6.48 7.82
#